data_AF-A0A021X359-F1
#
_entry.id   AF-A0A021X359-F1
#
_cell.length_a   1.000
_cell.length_b   1.000
_cell.length_c   1.000
_cell.angle_alpha   90.00
_cell.angle_beta   90.00
_cell.angle_gamma   90.00
#
_symmetry.space_group_name_H-M   'P 1'
#
loop_
_entity.id
_entity.type
_entity.pdbx_description
1 polymer ?
#
loop_
_entity_poly.entity_id
_entity_poly.type
_entity_poly.pdbx_seq_one_letter_code
_entity_poly.pdbx_strand_id
1 'polypeptide(L)'
;MKMITWRDRLRYQFDKSMAAGPIALIGWLAVISLIVIVIAGLFLALTGITPEGGEPVSFIEGAWESLMRTMDAGTMGGDAGWSFRGVSLVVTVAGIFVFSALIGVLSSGLDEKLDELRKGRSHVLEKEHTIIFNWSPSIFDVISELVIANQSRRNPRIVIMASKDKVEMEDEIADKIADLGNTRIICRSGDPTDLYDVNIVNPQASRSIIVLSPESDYADSEVIKTVLALVNDPDRRKEPYQIAAEIRDAKNAEVARIVGGSELQLVLADELISRIVVSSSRQAGLSAVYTELLDFDGSEIYAVEQPAIVGKSFGNAVMSYDTSTLIGICDTDGVVHLNPPTSRPIAAGERAILIAEDDAMIKLRSGDFEVDREIVRPPVHHQPTSERTLLLGWNRRGPIITQELSRYVAPGSELMIAANTPGLESVVAGLSYLTENLAVRCAVIDTTNRAALDALDVPSYDHVLVLGYSDDMAAQPADTTTLVTLLQLRKIADAANQHIGIVSEMIDVRNRNLAAVTRADDFVVSNKLVSLMLAQASENELMAQIFDELLDEDGSEIYMRPVTDYIAIDRPVNFYTVTLAALIRGEVALGYSRAGVSGHDPRNMGGVVVNPAKSDKVTFGANDRLIILAR
;
A
#
# COMPACT_ATOMS: atom_id res chain seq x y z
N MET A 1 44.84 -0.50 38.62
CA MET A 1 44.94 -0.99 37.23
C MET A 1 45.60 -2.36 37.25
N LYS A 2 44.91 -3.42 36.80
CA LYS A 2 45.53 -4.74 36.63
C LYS A 2 46.60 -4.63 35.53
N MET A 3 47.83 -5.04 35.82
CA MET A 3 48.88 -5.07 34.79
C MET A 3 48.51 -6.14 33.76
N ILE A 4 48.28 -5.71 32.52
CA ILE A 4 48.01 -6.59 31.39
C ILE A 4 49.28 -7.41 31.14
N THR A 5 49.21 -8.72 31.37
CA THR A 5 50.35 -9.61 31.17
C THR A 5 50.51 -9.96 29.69
N TRP A 6 51.69 -10.43 29.30
CA TRP A 6 51.94 -10.90 27.93
C TRP A 6 51.00 -12.06 27.53
N ARG A 7 50.60 -12.91 28.50
CA ARG A 7 49.59 -13.95 28.30
C ARG A 7 48.21 -13.38 27.98
N ASP A 8 47.81 -12.28 28.62
CA ASP A 8 46.52 -11.64 28.34
C ASP A 8 46.48 -11.06 26.93
N ARG A 9 47.59 -10.49 26.45
CA ARG A 9 47.70 -9.99 25.07
C ARG A 9 47.64 -11.11 24.05
N LEU A 10 48.32 -12.23 24.30
CA LEU A 10 48.27 -13.40 23.42
C LEU A 10 46.86 -14.01 23.37
N ARG A 11 46.22 -14.17 24.53
CA ARG A 11 44.84 -14.68 24.61
C ARG A 11 43.86 -13.76 23.90
N TYR A 12 44.00 -12.45 24.08
CA TYR A 12 43.18 -11.47 23.38
C TYR A 12 43.35 -11.53 21.85
N GLN A 13 44.58 -11.66 21.35
CA GLN A 13 44.82 -11.81 19.91
C GLN A 13 44.30 -13.16 19.38
N PHE A 14 44.41 -14.23 20.16
CA PHE A 14 43.83 -15.53 19.86
C PHE A 14 42.30 -15.44 19.76
N ASP A 15 41.64 -14.93 20.81
CA ASP A 15 40.18 -14.77 20.87
C ASP A 15 39.68 -13.88 19.72
N LYS A 16 40.40 -12.79 19.40
CA LYS A 16 40.08 -11.91 18.27
C LYS A 16 40.19 -12.63 16.92
N SER A 17 41.21 -13.47 16.74
CA SER A 17 41.36 -14.24 15.50
C SER A 17 40.32 -15.35 15.37
N MET A 18 39.95 -16.01 16.47
CA MET A 18 38.88 -17.03 16.48
C MET A 18 37.51 -16.42 16.18
N ALA A 19 37.29 -15.15 16.53
CA ALA A 19 36.07 -14.40 16.23
C ALA A 19 36.01 -13.82 14.80
N ALA A 20 37.07 -13.93 14.00
CA ALA A 20 37.16 -13.32 12.66
C ALA A 20 36.52 -14.16 11.54
N GLY A 21 35.72 -15.18 11.90
CA GLY A 21 34.94 -16.00 10.99
C GLY A 21 35.64 -17.30 10.51
N PRO A 22 34.99 -18.04 9.60
CA PRO A 22 35.42 -19.38 9.16
C PRO A 22 36.85 -19.42 8.59
N ILE A 23 37.27 -18.40 7.85
CA ILE A 23 38.61 -18.33 7.24
C ILE A 23 39.72 -18.35 8.30
N ALA A 24 39.51 -17.67 9.43
CA ALA A 24 40.49 -17.64 10.51
C ALA A 24 40.56 -18.97 11.26
N LEU A 25 39.42 -19.65 11.45
CA LEU A 25 39.36 -21.00 12.02
C LEU A 25 40.08 -22.04 11.12
N ILE A 26 39.90 -21.95 9.80
CA ILE A 26 40.65 -22.77 8.82
C ILE A 26 42.16 -22.53 8.97
N GLY A 27 42.58 -21.27 9.12
CA GLY A 27 43.98 -20.92 9.38
C GLY A 27 44.55 -21.56 10.66
N TRP A 28 43.80 -21.53 11.76
CA TRP A 28 44.21 -22.18 13.01
C TRP A 28 44.27 -23.70 12.91
N LEU A 29 43.30 -24.33 12.24
CA LEU A 29 43.33 -25.77 11.96
C LEU A 29 44.54 -26.16 11.11
N ALA A 30 44.91 -25.34 10.11
CA ALA A 30 46.11 -25.55 9.32
C ALA A 30 47.40 -25.43 10.18
N VAL A 31 47.47 -24.47 11.10
CA VAL A 31 48.60 -24.34 12.03
C VAL A 31 48.69 -25.55 12.97
N ILE A 32 47.57 -26.01 13.54
CA ILE A 32 47.53 -27.20 14.40
C ILE A 32 47.95 -28.44 13.61
N SER A 33 47.45 -28.61 12.39
CA SER A 33 47.83 -29.70 11.50
C SER A 33 49.35 -29.69 11.25
N LEU A 34 49.91 -28.53 10.91
CA LEU A 34 51.34 -28.36 10.69
C LEU A 34 52.17 -28.71 11.92
N ILE A 35 51.73 -28.30 13.12
CA ILE A 35 52.38 -28.64 14.38
C ILE A 35 52.37 -30.15 14.60
N VAL A 36 51.24 -30.82 14.39
CA VAL A 36 51.11 -32.28 14.53
C VAL A 36 52.04 -32.99 13.54
N ILE A 37 52.06 -32.57 12.27
CA ILE A 37 52.90 -33.14 11.21
C ILE A 37 54.39 -32.97 11.53
N VAL A 38 54.81 -31.77 11.96
CA VAL A 38 56.21 -31.48 12.30
C VAL A 38 56.65 -32.26 13.53
N ILE A 39 55.82 -32.34 14.58
CA ILE A 39 56.14 -33.11 15.80
C ILE A 39 56.24 -34.60 15.47
N ALA A 40 55.29 -35.14 14.70
CA ALA A 40 55.29 -36.55 14.30
C ALA A 40 56.51 -36.88 13.41
N GLY A 41 56.80 -36.05 12.41
CA GLY A 41 57.97 -36.22 11.54
C GLY A 41 59.30 -36.11 12.30
N LEU A 42 59.41 -35.17 13.24
CA LEU A 42 60.60 -35.04 14.09
C LEU A 42 60.75 -36.23 15.05
N PHE A 43 59.64 -36.70 15.62
CA PHE A 43 59.65 -37.87 16.51
C PHE A 43 60.08 -39.13 15.76
N LEU A 44 59.53 -39.39 14.58
CA LEU A 44 59.93 -40.52 13.72
C LEU A 44 61.41 -40.42 13.31
N ALA A 45 61.88 -39.24 12.91
CA ALA A 45 63.27 -39.02 12.52
C ALA A 45 64.27 -39.19 13.69
N LEU A 46 63.90 -38.78 14.91
CA LEU A 46 64.76 -38.91 16.09
C LEU A 46 64.77 -40.31 16.69
N THR A 47 63.64 -41.02 16.63
CA THR A 47 63.49 -42.35 17.22
C THR A 47 63.87 -43.48 16.26
N GLY A 48 63.96 -43.20 14.96
CA GLY A 48 64.27 -44.19 13.93
C GLY A 48 63.24 -45.30 13.82
N ILE A 49 62.00 -45.05 14.28
CA ILE A 49 60.92 -46.04 14.26
C ILE A 49 60.46 -46.19 12.81
N THR A 50 60.71 -47.37 12.26
CA THR A 50 60.31 -47.75 10.90
C THR A 50 59.33 -48.92 10.92
N PRO A 51 58.55 -49.13 9.85
CA PRO A 51 57.87 -50.40 9.63
C PRO A 51 58.88 -51.56 9.64
N GLU A 52 58.52 -52.72 10.19
CA GLU A 52 59.42 -53.89 10.26
C GLU A 52 60.06 -54.19 8.89
N GLY A 53 61.38 -53.98 8.78
CA GLY A 53 62.16 -54.20 7.55
C GLY A 53 62.45 -52.95 6.69
N GLY A 54 62.03 -51.75 7.11
CA GLY A 54 62.26 -50.49 6.39
C GLY A 54 63.47 -49.68 6.88
N GLU A 55 64.07 -48.88 5.98
CA GLU A 55 65.13 -47.92 6.31
C GLU A 55 64.61 -46.71 7.12
N PRO A 56 65.45 -46.10 7.99
CA PRO A 56 65.07 -44.93 8.78
C PRO A 56 64.57 -43.78 7.91
N VAL A 57 63.34 -43.34 8.18
CA VAL A 57 62.65 -42.31 7.40
C VAL A 57 63.25 -40.94 7.73
N SER A 58 63.62 -40.17 6.69
CA SER A 58 64.09 -38.79 6.86
C SER A 58 62.98 -37.87 7.41
N PHE A 59 63.32 -36.74 8.02
CA PHE A 59 62.31 -35.79 8.53
C PHE A 59 61.27 -35.37 7.48
N ILE A 60 61.70 -35.14 6.23
CA ILE A 60 60.81 -34.70 5.14
C ILE A 60 59.85 -35.83 4.78
N GLU A 61 60.36 -37.05 4.65
CA GLU A 61 59.55 -38.21 4.31
C GLU A 61 58.59 -38.59 5.45
N GLY A 62 59.02 -38.46 6.71
CA GLY A 62 58.18 -38.71 7.89
C GLY A 62 57.09 -37.64 8.06
N ALA A 63 57.37 -36.39 7.70
CA ALA A 63 56.36 -35.33 7.64
C ALA A 63 55.36 -35.57 6.50
N TRP A 64 55.82 -36.02 5.34
CA TRP A 64 54.96 -36.36 4.20
C TRP A 64 54.03 -37.55 4.51
N GLU A 65 54.56 -38.62 5.10
CA GLU A 65 53.75 -39.75 5.55
C GLU A 65 52.73 -39.33 6.62
N SER A 66 53.13 -38.48 7.56
CA SER A 66 52.23 -37.96 8.59
C SER A 66 51.11 -37.12 7.98
N LEU A 67 51.41 -36.27 6.99
CA LEU A 67 50.42 -35.49 6.25
C LEU A 67 49.41 -36.39 5.54
N MET A 68 49.88 -37.38 4.78
CA MET A 68 48.99 -38.31 4.07
C MET A 68 48.11 -39.10 5.04
N ARG A 69 48.64 -39.51 6.20
CA ARG A 69 47.88 -40.13 7.29
C ARG A 69 46.82 -39.21 7.91
N THR A 70 47.09 -37.91 7.99
CA THR A 70 46.08 -36.96 8.48
C THR A 70 44.93 -36.73 7.51
N MET A 71 45.15 -36.93 6.21
CA MET A 71 44.13 -36.75 5.16
C MET A 71 43.38 -38.04 4.81
N ASP A 72 44.02 -39.20 4.98
CA ASP A 72 43.44 -40.51 4.66
C ASP A 72 43.73 -41.54 5.77
N ALA A 73 42.72 -41.84 6.58
CA ALA A 73 42.79 -42.85 7.65
C ALA A 73 42.98 -44.29 7.13
N GLY A 74 42.76 -44.54 5.83
CA GLY A 74 42.98 -45.84 5.18
C GLY A 74 44.45 -46.27 5.12
N THR A 75 45.37 -45.33 5.28
CA THR A 75 46.82 -45.56 5.31
C THR A 75 47.30 -46.42 6.49
N MET A 76 46.49 -46.59 7.55
CA MET A 76 46.81 -47.42 8.71
C MET A 76 46.84 -48.94 8.41
N GLY A 77 46.16 -49.38 7.35
CA GLY A 77 46.00 -50.80 7.00
C GLY A 77 47.31 -51.48 6.57
N GLY A 78 48.34 -50.71 6.22
CA GLY A 78 49.65 -51.20 5.77
C GLY A 78 50.76 -51.19 6.84
N ASP A 79 50.47 -50.72 8.07
CA ASP A 79 51.51 -50.49 9.08
C ASP A 79 51.98 -51.79 9.78
N ALA A 80 53.30 -52.01 9.84
CA ALA A 80 53.95 -53.10 10.56
C ALA A 80 54.75 -52.60 11.77
N GLY A 81 54.81 -53.37 12.85
CA GLY A 81 55.49 -53.00 14.11
C GLY A 81 54.62 -52.21 15.11
N TRP A 82 54.62 -52.63 16.37
CA TRP A 82 53.75 -52.05 17.43
C TRP A 82 54.12 -50.60 17.81
N SER A 83 55.40 -50.24 17.77
CA SER A 83 55.88 -48.88 18.06
C SER A 83 55.42 -47.88 17.00
N PHE A 84 55.55 -48.25 15.73
CA PHE A 84 55.08 -47.45 14.60
C PHE A 84 53.57 -47.31 14.59
N ARG A 85 52.82 -48.41 14.80
CA ARG A 85 51.35 -48.39 14.91
C ARG A 85 50.84 -47.47 16.01
N GLY A 86 51.53 -47.40 17.16
CA GLY A 86 51.16 -46.48 18.24
C GLY A 86 51.26 -45.01 17.83
N VAL A 87 52.36 -44.63 17.16
CA VAL A 87 52.56 -43.27 16.64
C VAL A 87 51.57 -42.96 15.52
N SER A 88 51.44 -43.86 14.54
CA SER A 88 50.48 -43.73 13.44
C SER A 88 49.04 -43.58 13.93
N LEU A 89 48.64 -44.31 14.98
CA LEU A 89 47.30 -44.20 15.57
C LEU A 89 47.05 -42.82 16.15
N VAL A 90 47.99 -42.25 16.90
CA VAL A 90 47.85 -40.91 17.47
C VAL A 90 47.76 -39.85 16.38
N VAL A 91 48.60 -39.94 15.34
CA VAL A 91 48.58 -39.01 14.19
C VAL A 91 47.28 -39.13 13.42
N THR A 92 46.78 -40.34 13.21
CA THR A 92 45.53 -40.58 12.47
C THR A 92 44.32 -40.07 13.26
N VAL A 93 44.25 -40.33 14.57
CA VAL A 93 43.18 -39.78 15.43
C VAL A 93 43.22 -38.25 15.41
N ALA A 94 44.40 -37.64 15.56
CA ALA A 94 44.57 -36.19 15.47
C ALA A 94 44.14 -35.64 14.09
N GLY A 95 44.51 -36.34 13.01
CA GLY A 95 44.11 -36.03 11.64
C GLY A 95 42.60 -36.07 11.43
N ILE A 96 41.92 -37.13 11.89
CA ILE A 96 40.46 -37.25 11.84
C ILE A 96 39.78 -36.09 12.57
N PHE A 97 40.27 -35.71 13.77
CA PHE A 97 39.72 -34.56 14.50
C PHE A 97 39.90 -33.25 13.74
N VAL A 98 41.10 -32.98 13.22
CA VAL A 98 41.39 -31.76 12.45
C VAL A 98 40.57 -31.70 11.17
N PHE A 99 40.48 -32.80 10.42
CA PHE A 99 39.75 -32.86 9.16
C PHE A 99 38.23 -32.80 9.37
N SER A 100 37.69 -33.45 10.41
CA SER A 100 36.27 -33.35 10.77
C SER A 100 35.91 -31.93 11.22
N ALA A 101 36.79 -31.27 11.99
CA ALA A 101 36.63 -29.87 12.37
C ALA A 101 36.70 -28.94 11.14
N LEU A 102 37.60 -29.22 10.20
CA LEU A 102 37.72 -28.46 8.95
C LEU A 102 36.44 -28.56 8.11
N ILE A 103 35.91 -29.77 7.91
CA ILE A 103 34.63 -29.98 7.21
C ILE A 103 33.50 -29.24 7.94
N GLY A 104 33.44 -29.34 9.28
CA GLY A 104 32.41 -28.65 10.07
C GLY A 104 32.46 -27.13 9.94
N VAL A 105 33.65 -26.53 10.02
CA VAL A 105 33.85 -25.08 9.82
C VAL A 105 33.52 -24.65 8.39
N LEU A 106 33.92 -25.46 7.39
CA LEU A 106 33.68 -25.15 5.99
C LEU A 106 32.19 -25.23 5.64
N SER A 107 31.48 -26.25 6.15
CA SER A 107 30.02 -26.35 6.04
C SER A 107 29.34 -25.17 6.70
N SER A 108 29.68 -24.88 7.96
CA SER A 108 29.07 -23.76 8.71
C SER A 108 29.33 -22.41 8.04
N GLY A 109 30.52 -22.20 7.47
CA GLY A 109 30.85 -20.96 6.75
C GLY A 109 30.15 -20.82 5.40
N LEU A 110 29.91 -21.93 4.69
CA LEU A 110 29.07 -21.94 3.50
C LEU A 110 27.60 -21.66 3.85
N ASP A 111 27.10 -22.27 4.91
CA ASP A 111 25.74 -22.05 5.41
C ASP A 111 25.55 -20.59 5.84
N GLU A 112 26.51 -20.00 6.55
CA GLU A 112 26.47 -18.58 6.94
C GLU A 112 26.48 -17.64 5.72
N LYS A 113 27.28 -17.94 4.69
CA LYS A 113 27.26 -17.16 3.44
C LYS A 113 25.99 -17.34 2.63
N LEU A 114 25.44 -18.55 2.59
CA LEU A 114 24.15 -18.82 1.98
C LEU A 114 23.03 -18.09 2.74
N ASP A 115 23.10 -18.07 4.07
CA ASP A 115 22.15 -17.35 4.91
C ASP A 115 22.27 -15.83 4.76
N GLU A 116 23.47 -15.26 4.61
CA GLU A 116 23.64 -13.85 4.25
C GLU A 116 23.01 -13.51 2.89
N LEU A 117 23.18 -14.38 1.90
CA LEU A 117 22.54 -14.21 0.58
C LEU A 117 21.02 -14.37 0.68
N ARG A 118 20.53 -15.26 1.54
CA ARG A 118 19.11 -15.44 1.85
C ARG A 118 18.51 -14.24 2.55
N LYS A 119 19.24 -13.59 3.47
CA LYS A 119 18.83 -12.38 4.19
C LYS A 119 18.59 -11.18 3.26
N GLY A 120 19.00 -11.24 1.99
CA GLY A 120 18.61 -10.21 1.02
C GLY A 120 19.18 -8.82 1.33
N ARG A 121 20.38 -8.72 1.90
CA ARG A 121 21.05 -7.43 2.20
C ARG A 121 21.97 -6.94 1.08
N SER A 122 21.94 -7.61 -0.07
CA SER A 122 22.74 -7.22 -1.24
C SER A 122 22.18 -5.97 -1.91
N HIS A 123 23.05 -5.04 -2.26
CA HIS A 123 22.70 -3.81 -2.98
C HIS A 123 21.97 -4.09 -4.30
N VAL A 124 20.87 -3.38 -4.54
CA VAL A 124 20.07 -3.46 -5.76
C VAL A 124 20.72 -2.60 -6.85
N LEU A 125 20.82 -3.12 -8.07
CA LEU A 125 21.46 -2.42 -9.20
C LEU A 125 20.45 -1.96 -10.27
N GLU A 126 19.16 -2.13 -10.00
CA GLU A 126 18.09 -1.68 -10.88
C GLU A 126 18.04 -0.15 -10.97
N LYS A 127 17.43 0.34 -12.05
CA LYS A 127 17.20 1.75 -12.36
C LYS A 127 15.77 1.93 -12.86
N GLU A 128 15.23 3.13 -12.67
CA GLU A 128 13.84 3.50 -13.02
C GLU A 128 12.80 2.57 -12.36
N HIS A 129 13.17 1.98 -11.22
CA HIS A 129 12.30 1.12 -10.43
C HIS A 129 11.47 1.92 -9.43
N THR A 130 10.35 1.35 -9.01
CA THR A 130 9.54 1.87 -7.91
C THR A 130 9.99 1.18 -6.62
N ILE A 131 10.18 1.95 -5.55
CA ILE A 131 10.55 1.40 -4.23
C ILE A 131 9.31 1.41 -3.34
N ILE A 132 9.09 0.32 -2.61
CA ILE A 132 8.10 0.26 -1.53
C ILE A 132 8.84 0.01 -0.22
N PHE A 133 8.72 0.95 0.71
CA PHE A 133 9.24 0.80 2.08
C PHE A 133 8.13 0.37 3.03
N ASN A 134 8.55 -0.37 4.07
CA ASN A 134 7.69 -1.00 5.08
C ASN A 134 6.84 -2.15 4.52
N TRP A 135 6.15 -2.85 5.42
CA TRP A 135 5.25 -3.95 5.08
C TRP A 135 3.91 -3.78 5.79
N SER A 136 2.82 -3.91 5.04
CA SER A 136 1.45 -3.91 5.56
C SER A 136 0.55 -4.72 4.62
N PRO A 137 -0.66 -5.13 5.04
CA PRO A 137 -1.60 -5.83 4.17
C PRO A 137 -1.96 -5.08 2.88
N SER A 138 -1.87 -3.75 2.86
CA SER A 138 -2.11 -2.91 1.68
C SER A 138 -1.10 -3.14 0.55
N ILE A 139 0.08 -3.71 0.84
CA ILE A 139 1.14 -3.90 -0.15
C ILE A 139 0.68 -4.73 -1.36
N PHE A 140 -0.20 -5.71 -1.16
CA PHE A 140 -0.66 -6.58 -2.25
C PHE A 140 -1.53 -5.83 -3.25
N ASP A 141 -2.39 -4.94 -2.74
CA ASP A 141 -3.20 -4.06 -3.58
C ASP A 141 -2.31 -3.05 -4.31
N VAL A 142 -1.35 -2.41 -3.62
CA VAL A 142 -0.39 -1.47 -4.24
C VAL A 142 0.41 -2.15 -5.36
N ILE A 143 0.93 -3.36 -5.13
CA ILE A 143 1.66 -4.10 -6.17
C ILE A 143 0.77 -4.40 -7.36
N SER A 144 -0.47 -4.85 -7.12
CA SER A 144 -1.41 -5.19 -8.20
C SER A 144 -1.72 -3.97 -9.08
N GLU A 145 -1.93 -2.80 -8.47
CA GLU A 145 -2.13 -1.53 -9.18
C GLU A 145 -0.90 -1.09 -9.98
N LEU A 146 0.28 -1.15 -9.36
CA LEU A 146 1.52 -0.83 -10.05
C LEU A 146 1.80 -1.78 -11.21
N VAL A 147 1.40 -3.06 -11.13
CA VAL A 147 1.52 -4.01 -12.24
C VAL A 147 0.69 -3.54 -13.45
N ILE A 148 -0.52 -3.03 -13.23
CA ILE A 148 -1.39 -2.47 -14.27
C ILE A 148 -0.75 -1.22 -14.87
N ALA A 149 -0.37 -0.26 -14.02
CA ALA A 149 0.29 0.99 -14.45
C ALA A 149 1.60 0.74 -15.24
N ASN A 150 2.27 -0.38 -14.96
CA ASN A 150 3.54 -0.74 -15.59
C ASN A 150 3.38 -1.50 -16.93
N GLN A 151 2.17 -1.84 -17.38
CA GLN A 151 1.96 -2.60 -18.63
C GLN A 151 2.55 -1.90 -19.88
N SER A 152 2.51 -0.57 -19.92
CA SER A 152 3.08 0.24 -21.01
C SER A 152 4.62 0.30 -21.00
N ARG A 153 5.27 -0.14 -19.91
CA ARG A 153 6.72 -0.05 -19.70
C ARG A 153 7.44 -1.31 -20.15
N ARG A 154 8.68 -1.19 -20.64
CA ARG A 154 9.41 -2.35 -21.23
C ARG A 154 9.95 -3.35 -20.21
N ASN A 155 10.50 -2.86 -19.10
CA ASN A 155 11.08 -3.69 -18.04
C ASN A 155 10.74 -3.08 -16.67
N PRO A 156 9.51 -3.14 -16.19
CA PRO A 156 9.15 -2.57 -14.89
C PRO A 156 9.72 -3.39 -13.73
N ARG A 157 10.23 -2.72 -12.69
CA ARG A 157 10.70 -3.36 -11.46
C ARG A 157 10.12 -2.68 -10.24
N ILE A 158 9.68 -3.48 -9.29
CA ILE A 158 9.26 -3.04 -7.96
C ILE A 158 10.25 -3.63 -6.95
N VAL A 159 10.85 -2.76 -6.16
CA VAL A 159 11.82 -3.15 -5.13
C VAL A 159 11.20 -2.89 -3.77
N ILE A 160 11.09 -3.92 -2.94
CA ILE A 160 10.43 -3.86 -1.64
C ILE A 160 11.49 -3.99 -0.55
N MET A 161 11.46 -3.10 0.44
CA MET A 161 12.30 -3.21 1.63
C MET A 161 11.49 -3.05 2.90
N ALA A 162 11.61 -4.04 3.78
CA ALA A 162 10.97 -4.04 5.08
C ALA A 162 11.82 -4.80 6.11
N SER A 163 11.51 -4.56 7.39
CA SER A 163 12.01 -5.33 8.54
C SER A 163 11.36 -6.72 8.64
N LYS A 164 11.32 -7.45 7.52
CA LYS A 164 10.72 -8.78 7.34
C LYS A 164 11.70 -9.68 6.58
N ASP A 165 11.61 -11.00 6.76
CA ASP A 165 12.48 -11.92 6.03
C ASP A 165 12.19 -11.88 4.52
N LYS A 166 13.25 -11.97 3.71
CA LYS A 166 13.13 -11.89 2.26
C LYS A 166 12.27 -13.02 1.69
N VAL A 167 12.49 -14.26 2.12
CA VAL A 167 11.79 -15.44 1.61
C VAL A 167 10.32 -15.36 2.00
N GLU A 168 10.04 -14.97 3.23
CA GLU A 168 8.68 -14.74 3.71
C GLU A 168 7.92 -13.70 2.86
N MET A 169 8.57 -12.59 2.51
CA MET A 169 7.98 -11.58 1.62
C MET A 169 7.71 -12.13 0.21
N GLU A 170 8.65 -12.88 -0.36
CA GLU A 170 8.53 -13.47 -1.70
C GLU A 170 7.39 -14.52 -1.75
N ASP A 171 7.28 -15.37 -0.72
CA ASP A 171 6.23 -16.39 -0.60
C ASP A 171 4.84 -15.75 -0.45
N GLU A 172 4.68 -14.75 0.43
CA GLU A 172 3.39 -14.07 0.62
C GLU A 172 2.90 -13.34 -0.64
N ILE A 173 3.81 -12.76 -1.41
CA ILE A 173 3.49 -12.10 -2.69
C ILE A 173 3.04 -13.14 -3.71
N ALA A 174 3.75 -14.26 -3.83
CA ALA A 174 3.40 -15.34 -4.76
C ALA A 174 2.05 -15.99 -4.42
N ASP A 175 1.71 -16.10 -3.14
CA ASP A 175 0.45 -16.67 -2.68
C ASP A 175 -0.77 -15.76 -2.96
N LYS A 176 -0.58 -14.43 -2.91
CA LYS A 176 -1.69 -13.47 -3.02
C LYS A 176 -1.84 -12.83 -4.39
N ILE A 177 -0.76 -12.72 -5.17
CA ILE A 177 -0.76 -12.06 -6.47
C ILE A 177 -0.49 -13.10 -7.56
N ALA A 178 -1.54 -13.42 -8.32
CA ALA A 178 -1.48 -14.49 -9.31
C ALA A 178 -0.73 -14.10 -10.60
N ASP A 179 -0.82 -12.84 -11.02
CA ASP A 179 -0.22 -12.34 -12.26
C ASP A 179 0.55 -11.04 -12.00
N LEU A 180 1.83 -11.04 -12.38
CA LEU A 180 2.72 -9.88 -12.31
C LEU A 180 2.95 -9.25 -13.70
N GLY A 181 2.35 -9.81 -14.76
CA GLY A 181 2.54 -9.38 -16.13
C GLY A 181 4.02 -9.35 -16.53
N ASN A 182 4.50 -8.19 -16.95
CA ASN A 182 5.90 -7.93 -17.28
C ASN A 182 6.74 -7.37 -16.10
N THR A 183 6.14 -7.24 -14.91
CA THR A 183 6.77 -6.61 -13.75
C THR A 183 7.57 -7.62 -12.94
N ARG A 184 8.78 -7.22 -12.54
CA ARG A 184 9.64 -8.02 -11.66
C ARG A 184 9.70 -7.44 -10.25
N ILE A 185 9.41 -8.28 -9.27
CA ILE A 185 9.51 -7.92 -7.84
C ILE A 185 10.86 -8.34 -7.28
N ILE A 186 11.44 -7.49 -6.44
CA ILE A 186 12.72 -7.72 -5.77
C ILE A 186 12.57 -7.36 -4.28
N CYS A 187 12.60 -8.36 -3.40
CA CYS A 187 12.50 -8.14 -1.96
C CYS A 187 13.88 -8.00 -1.30
N ARG A 188 14.01 -7.11 -0.32
CA ARG A 188 15.21 -6.87 0.48
C ARG A 188 14.84 -6.75 1.96
N SER A 189 15.62 -7.39 2.83
CA SER A 189 15.45 -7.25 4.28
C SER A 189 16.37 -6.14 4.80
N GLY A 190 15.80 -5.18 5.51
CA GLY A 190 16.52 -4.04 6.06
C GLY A 190 15.58 -3.12 6.83
N ASP A 191 16.13 -2.28 7.71
CA ASP A 191 15.36 -1.29 8.46
C ASP A 191 15.12 -0.03 7.61
N PRO A 192 13.87 0.27 7.21
CA PRO A 192 13.56 1.46 6.40
C PRO A 192 13.85 2.78 7.10
N THR A 193 14.03 2.75 8.42
CA THR A 193 14.34 3.92 9.22
C THR A 193 15.85 4.16 9.42
N ASP A 194 16.69 3.29 8.88
CA ASP A 194 18.16 3.40 8.91
C ASP A 194 18.72 3.86 7.55
N LEU A 195 19.59 4.86 7.59
CA LEU A 195 20.16 5.50 6.40
C LEU A 195 21.05 4.57 5.58
N TYR A 196 21.76 3.62 6.22
CA TYR A 196 22.60 2.67 5.49
C TYR A 196 21.75 1.59 4.82
N ASP A 197 20.72 1.10 5.50
CA ASP A 197 19.83 0.08 4.96
C ASP A 197 18.97 0.63 3.81
N VAL A 198 18.49 1.88 3.89
CA VAL A 198 17.74 2.53 2.80
C VAL A 198 18.50 2.54 1.47
N ASN A 199 19.84 2.64 1.51
CA ASN A 199 20.65 2.60 0.31
C ASN A 199 20.74 1.21 -0.35
N ILE A 200 20.39 0.12 0.35
CA ILE A 200 20.36 -1.25 -0.21
C ILE A 200 19.44 -1.30 -1.44
N VAL A 201 18.35 -0.54 -1.46
CA VAL A 201 17.37 -0.51 -2.56
C VAL A 201 17.65 0.54 -3.64
N ASN A 202 18.79 1.22 -3.58
CA ASN A 202 19.23 2.19 -4.58
C ASN A 202 18.18 3.30 -4.87
N PRO A 203 17.77 4.08 -3.86
CA PRO A 203 16.81 5.19 -4.03
C PRO A 203 17.30 6.23 -5.03
N GLN A 204 18.62 6.39 -5.18
CA GLN A 204 19.22 7.36 -6.10
C GLN A 204 18.81 7.13 -7.57
N ALA A 205 18.55 5.89 -7.97
CA ALA A 205 18.15 5.53 -9.33
C ALA A 205 16.66 5.18 -9.47
N SER A 206 15.85 5.36 -8.42
CA SER A 206 14.43 5.05 -8.47
C SER A 206 13.64 6.12 -9.24
N ARG A 207 12.50 5.71 -9.79
CA ARG A 207 11.51 6.61 -10.38
C ARG A 207 10.66 7.23 -9.28
N SER A 208 10.10 6.39 -8.43
CA SER A 208 9.14 6.75 -7.39
C SER A 208 9.33 5.89 -6.15
N ILE A 209 8.87 6.40 -5.01
CA ILE A 209 9.00 5.78 -3.70
C ILE A 209 7.63 5.80 -3.02
N ILE A 210 7.19 4.65 -2.51
CA ILE A 210 6.00 4.50 -1.69
C ILE A 210 6.44 4.12 -0.29
N VAL A 211 5.96 4.82 0.74
CA VAL A 211 6.21 4.49 2.15
C VAL A 211 4.88 4.09 2.78
N LEU A 212 4.70 2.79 3.02
CA LEU A 212 3.48 2.25 3.62
C LEU A 212 3.47 2.47 5.13
N SER A 213 2.29 2.59 5.72
CA SER A 213 2.15 2.59 7.17
C SER A 213 2.27 1.15 7.69
N PRO A 214 3.27 0.83 8.53
CA PRO A 214 3.43 -0.51 9.09
C PRO A 214 2.34 -0.83 10.12
N GLU A 215 2.23 -2.10 10.49
CA GLU A 215 1.40 -2.57 11.62
C GLU A 215 2.15 -2.39 12.95
N SER A 216 2.33 -1.14 13.36
CA SER A 216 3.03 -0.73 14.59
C SER A 216 2.24 0.34 15.33
N ASP A 217 2.36 0.39 16.66
CA ASP A 217 1.79 1.47 17.50
C ASP A 217 2.40 2.85 17.17
N TYR A 218 3.59 2.86 16.56
CA TYR A 218 4.32 4.06 16.17
C TYR A 218 4.42 4.22 14.65
N ALA A 219 3.44 3.71 13.90
CA ALA A 219 3.49 3.61 12.45
C ALA A 219 3.83 4.94 11.75
N ASP A 220 3.15 6.04 12.10
CA ASP A 220 3.43 7.35 11.50
C ASP A 220 4.84 7.86 11.82
N SER A 221 5.36 7.55 13.02
CA SER A 221 6.73 7.91 13.40
C SER A 221 7.77 7.15 12.58
N GLU A 222 7.51 5.87 12.28
CA GLU A 222 8.36 5.06 11.39
C GLU A 222 8.31 5.60 9.97
N VAL A 223 7.13 5.92 9.43
CA VAL A 223 6.96 6.54 8.11
C VAL A 223 7.75 7.85 8.02
N ILE A 224 7.56 8.76 8.99
CA ILE A 224 8.29 10.05 9.03
C ILE A 224 9.80 9.82 9.09
N LYS A 225 10.26 8.85 9.89
CA LYS A 225 11.69 8.53 10.01
C LYS A 225 12.26 7.94 8.72
N THR A 226 11.51 7.12 7.99
CA THR A 226 11.89 6.63 6.66
C THR A 226 12.01 7.77 5.65
N VAL A 227 11.04 8.69 5.61
CA VAL A 227 11.12 9.88 4.75
C VAL A 227 12.32 10.75 5.14
N LEU A 228 12.57 10.93 6.43
CA LEU A 228 13.73 11.67 6.94
C LEU A 228 15.06 11.03 6.47
N ALA A 229 15.16 9.69 6.53
CA ALA A 229 16.34 8.95 6.08
C ALA A 229 16.58 9.12 4.58
N LEU A 230 15.52 9.16 3.76
CA LEU A 230 15.61 9.38 2.32
C LEU A 230 16.05 10.81 1.97
N VAL A 231 15.42 11.82 2.56
CA VAL A 231 15.61 13.22 2.17
C VAL A 231 16.91 13.80 2.72
N ASN A 232 17.39 13.32 3.88
CA ASN A 232 18.64 13.78 4.50
C ASN A 232 19.86 12.89 4.24
N ASP A 233 19.81 12.01 3.24
CA ASP A 233 20.96 11.21 2.85
C ASP A 233 22.12 12.11 2.33
N PRO A 234 23.35 12.00 2.88
CA PRO A 234 24.50 12.76 2.41
C PRO A 234 24.89 12.52 0.94
N ASP A 235 24.66 11.31 0.43
CA ASP A 235 25.00 10.86 -0.92
C ASP A 235 23.79 10.95 -1.88
N ARG A 236 22.78 11.72 -1.50
CA ARG A 236 21.55 11.93 -2.27
C ARG A 236 21.78 12.60 -3.63
N ARG A 237 20.98 12.17 -4.62
CA ARG A 237 20.87 12.79 -5.95
C ARG A 237 20.35 14.22 -5.85
N LYS A 238 20.61 15.02 -6.89
CA LYS A 238 20.19 16.43 -6.90
C LYS A 238 18.70 16.60 -7.19
N GLU A 239 18.16 15.70 -8.01
CA GLU A 239 16.78 15.71 -8.43
C GLU A 239 15.86 15.27 -7.27
N PRO A 240 14.71 15.94 -7.07
CA PRO A 240 13.76 15.56 -6.04
C PRO A 240 13.31 14.09 -6.20
N TYR A 241 12.99 13.46 -5.09
CA TYR A 241 12.26 12.22 -5.09
C TYR A 241 10.77 12.49 -5.31
N GLN A 242 10.07 11.50 -5.84
CA GLN A 242 8.62 11.45 -5.82
C GLN A 242 8.22 10.43 -4.76
N ILE A 243 7.85 10.94 -3.58
CA ILE A 243 7.54 10.11 -2.41
C ILE A 243 6.04 10.18 -2.16
N ALA A 244 5.36 9.04 -2.19
CA ALA A 244 3.99 8.90 -1.69
C ALA A 244 4.06 8.18 -0.34
N ALA A 245 3.50 8.77 0.72
CA ALA A 245 3.52 8.17 2.05
C ALA A 245 2.14 8.12 2.69
N GLU A 246 1.87 7.00 3.35
CA GLU A 246 0.65 6.80 4.13
C GLU A 246 0.85 7.33 5.55
N ILE A 247 -0.04 8.21 6.00
CA ILE A 247 -0.12 8.67 7.39
C ILE A 247 -1.53 8.37 7.91
N ARG A 248 -1.61 7.81 9.12
CA ARG A 248 -2.89 7.43 9.74
C ARG A 248 -3.49 8.57 10.54
N ASP A 249 -2.72 9.20 11.43
CA ASP A 249 -3.20 10.33 12.24
C ASP A 249 -2.82 11.66 11.57
N ALA A 250 -3.84 12.42 11.19
CA ALA A 250 -3.69 13.74 10.57
C ALA A 250 -2.87 14.73 11.42
N LYS A 251 -2.80 14.55 12.75
CA LYS A 251 -1.94 15.36 13.63
C LYS A 251 -0.45 15.25 13.28
N ASN A 252 -0.04 14.14 12.67
CA ASN A 252 1.35 13.92 12.26
C ASN A 252 1.64 14.45 10.85
N ALA A 253 0.62 14.86 10.10
CA ALA A 253 0.76 15.30 8.71
C ALA A 253 1.64 16.55 8.56
N GLU A 254 1.53 17.52 9.48
CA GLU A 254 2.36 18.74 9.45
C GLU A 254 3.85 18.40 9.63
N VAL A 255 4.16 17.51 10.57
CA VAL A 255 5.55 17.07 10.80
C VAL A 255 6.10 16.34 9.58
N ALA A 256 5.29 15.46 8.98
CA ALA A 256 5.68 14.76 7.76
C ALA A 256 5.94 15.74 6.59
N ARG A 257 5.09 16.77 6.41
CA ARG A 257 5.30 17.83 5.40
C ARG A 257 6.57 18.65 5.66
N ILE A 258 6.89 18.96 6.92
CA ILE A 258 8.14 19.66 7.27
C ILE A 258 9.36 18.83 6.87
N VAL A 259 9.30 17.51 7.05
CA VAL A 259 10.41 16.59 6.74
C VAL A 259 10.55 16.35 5.23
N GLY A 260 9.45 16.08 4.54
CA GLY A 260 9.45 15.73 3.12
C GLY A 260 9.46 16.92 2.15
N GLY A 261 9.02 18.10 2.61
CA GLY A 261 8.92 19.29 1.77
C GLY A 261 8.01 19.07 0.56
N SER A 262 8.41 19.59 -0.60
CA SER A 262 7.68 19.44 -1.87
C SER A 262 7.84 18.07 -2.53
N GLU A 263 8.68 17.19 -1.98
CA GLU A 263 8.96 15.85 -2.55
C GLU A 263 7.98 14.79 -2.04
N LEU A 264 7.20 15.13 -1.02
CA LEU A 264 6.31 14.23 -0.30
C LEU A 264 4.85 14.55 -0.59
N GLN A 265 4.16 13.57 -1.16
CA GLN A 265 2.72 13.50 -1.20
C GLN A 265 2.23 12.62 -0.05
N LEU A 266 1.32 13.17 0.75
CA LEU A 266 0.73 12.46 1.87
C LEU A 266 -0.64 11.91 1.50
N VAL A 267 -0.88 10.67 1.90
CA VAL A 267 -2.21 10.04 1.87
C VAL A 267 -2.65 9.89 3.32
N LEU A 268 -3.61 10.71 3.74
CA LEU A 268 -4.22 10.64 5.07
C LEU A 268 -5.29 9.56 5.07
N ALA A 269 -4.88 8.32 5.36
CA ALA A 269 -5.71 7.13 5.17
C ALA A 269 -7.04 7.23 5.94
N ASP A 270 -7.00 7.61 7.21
CA ASP A 270 -8.21 7.65 8.03
C ASP A 270 -9.17 8.79 7.62
N GLU A 271 -8.66 9.94 7.17
CA GLU A 271 -9.48 11.04 6.65
C GLU A 271 -10.12 10.67 5.30
N LEU A 272 -9.32 10.15 4.37
CA LEU A 272 -9.77 9.73 3.04
C LEU A 272 -10.94 8.75 3.15
N ILE A 273 -10.77 7.68 3.94
CA ILE A 273 -11.81 6.67 4.12
C ILE A 273 -13.04 7.25 4.81
N SER A 274 -12.86 8.06 5.86
CA SER A 274 -13.99 8.66 6.58
C SER A 274 -14.85 9.54 5.68
N ARG A 275 -14.23 10.40 4.86
CA ARG A 275 -14.93 11.28 3.92
C ARG A 275 -15.66 10.50 2.82
N ILE A 276 -15.03 9.45 2.28
CA ILE A 276 -15.69 8.57 1.29
C ILE A 276 -16.86 7.81 1.92
N VAL A 277 -16.73 7.29 3.14
CA VAL A 277 -17.80 6.61 3.88
C VAL A 277 -19.00 7.54 4.10
N VAL A 278 -18.76 8.76 4.59
CA VAL A 278 -19.81 9.76 4.80
C VAL A 278 -20.50 10.14 3.49
N SER A 279 -19.71 10.43 2.44
CA SER A 279 -20.24 10.76 1.11
C SER A 279 -21.12 9.64 0.56
N SER A 280 -20.62 8.40 0.64
CA SER A 280 -21.33 7.20 0.15
C SER A 280 -22.59 6.90 0.95
N SER A 281 -22.61 7.20 2.26
CA SER A 281 -23.79 7.00 3.11
C SER A 281 -25.01 7.80 2.65
N ARG A 282 -24.78 9.01 2.13
CA ARG A 282 -25.82 9.93 1.66
C ARG A 282 -26.18 9.68 0.19
N GLN A 283 -25.23 9.14 -0.57
CA GLN A 283 -25.33 9.00 -2.02
C GLN A 283 -24.78 7.64 -2.47
N ALA A 284 -25.68 6.67 -2.60
CA ALA A 284 -25.34 5.32 -3.03
C ALA A 284 -24.58 5.31 -4.37
N GLY A 285 -23.50 4.53 -4.43
CA GLY A 285 -22.66 4.32 -5.61
C GLY A 285 -21.46 5.28 -5.71
N LEU A 286 -21.31 6.23 -4.79
CA LEU A 286 -20.15 7.13 -4.79
C LEU A 286 -18.84 6.38 -4.52
N SER A 287 -18.82 5.33 -3.69
CA SER A 287 -17.57 4.60 -3.45
C SER A 287 -17.03 3.96 -4.73
N ALA A 288 -17.93 3.51 -5.63
CA ALA A 288 -17.56 3.00 -6.93
C ALA A 288 -17.02 4.10 -7.85
N VAL A 289 -17.58 5.32 -7.79
CA VAL A 289 -17.02 6.47 -8.54
C VAL A 289 -15.60 6.78 -8.07
N TYR A 290 -15.38 6.88 -6.76
CA TYR A 290 -14.02 7.12 -6.22
C TYR A 290 -13.06 5.99 -6.55
N THR A 291 -13.53 4.74 -6.53
CA THR A 291 -12.73 3.59 -6.95
C THR A 291 -12.34 3.71 -8.43
N GLU A 292 -13.29 3.99 -9.33
CA GLU A 292 -13.02 4.14 -10.78
C GLU A 292 -12.02 5.25 -11.07
N LEU A 293 -12.11 6.39 -10.37
CA LEU A 293 -11.20 7.54 -10.56
C LEU A 293 -9.77 7.27 -10.06
N LEU A 294 -9.60 6.30 -9.18
CA LEU A 294 -8.32 5.91 -8.59
C LEU A 294 -7.73 4.65 -9.25
N ASP A 295 -8.55 3.83 -9.90
CA ASP A 295 -8.15 2.59 -10.59
C ASP A 295 -7.30 2.89 -11.83
N PHE A 296 -6.22 2.13 -12.01
CA PHE A 296 -5.43 2.16 -13.25
C PHE A 296 -6.11 1.34 -14.37
N ASP A 297 -7.11 0.52 -14.04
CA ASP A 297 -7.95 -0.16 -15.03
C ASP A 297 -9.22 0.67 -15.32
N GLY A 298 -9.10 1.67 -16.19
CA GLY A 298 -10.23 2.51 -16.57
C GLY A 298 -9.85 3.93 -16.90
N SER A 299 -10.56 4.88 -16.29
CA SER A 299 -10.36 6.31 -16.49
C SER A 299 -9.56 6.93 -15.34
N GLU A 300 -8.34 7.38 -15.66
CA GLU A 300 -7.38 7.97 -14.73
C GLU A 300 -7.39 9.50 -14.76
N ILE A 301 -6.83 10.13 -13.72
CA ILE A 301 -6.65 11.58 -13.65
C ILE A 301 -5.23 11.98 -14.06
N TYR A 302 -5.15 12.82 -15.10
CA TYR A 302 -3.91 13.37 -15.64
C TYR A 302 -3.82 14.87 -15.41
N ALA A 303 -2.62 15.35 -15.07
CA ALA A 303 -2.30 16.77 -15.03
C ALA A 303 -1.28 17.11 -16.12
N VAL A 304 -1.77 17.63 -17.26
CA VAL A 304 -0.95 17.81 -18.47
C VAL A 304 -1.12 19.19 -19.08
N GLU A 305 -0.06 19.72 -19.69
CA GLU A 305 -0.18 20.96 -20.48
C GLU A 305 -1.03 20.72 -21.73
N GLN A 306 -1.94 21.66 -22.01
CA GLN A 306 -2.84 21.59 -23.17
C GLN A 306 -2.82 22.91 -23.94
N PRO A 307 -1.84 23.13 -24.85
CA PRO A 307 -1.71 24.39 -25.59
C PRO A 307 -2.96 24.77 -26.40
N ALA A 308 -3.74 23.78 -26.84
CA ALA A 308 -4.91 23.96 -27.70
C ALA A 308 -6.16 24.51 -26.99
N ILE A 309 -6.17 24.58 -25.66
CA ILE A 309 -7.25 25.19 -24.87
C ILE A 309 -6.88 26.55 -24.26
N VAL A 310 -5.62 26.97 -24.40
CA VAL A 310 -5.15 28.28 -23.90
C VAL A 310 -5.98 29.41 -24.52
N GLY A 311 -6.43 30.34 -23.68
CA GLY A 311 -7.27 31.47 -24.06
C GLY A 311 -8.77 31.15 -24.18
N LYS A 312 -9.18 29.87 -24.14
CA LYS A 312 -10.61 29.52 -24.00
C LYS A 312 -11.05 29.73 -22.56
N SER A 313 -12.34 29.99 -22.37
CA SER A 313 -12.94 29.85 -21.04
C SER A 313 -12.99 28.38 -20.63
N PHE A 314 -12.96 28.11 -19.33
CA PHE A 314 -13.03 26.75 -18.79
C PHE A 314 -14.23 25.99 -19.36
N GLY A 315 -15.44 26.58 -19.37
CA GLY A 315 -16.62 25.92 -19.93
C GLY A 315 -16.51 25.57 -21.42
N ASN A 316 -15.86 26.43 -22.22
CA ASN A 316 -15.59 26.12 -23.63
C ASN A 316 -14.52 25.03 -23.80
N ALA A 317 -13.56 24.97 -22.89
CA ALA A 317 -12.53 23.93 -22.86
C ALA A 317 -13.12 22.56 -22.47
N VAL A 318 -14.02 22.49 -21.48
CA VAL A 318 -14.74 21.26 -21.10
C VAL A 318 -15.45 20.62 -22.31
N MET A 319 -16.09 21.45 -23.14
CA MET A 319 -16.76 21.00 -24.36
C MET A 319 -15.80 20.62 -25.50
N SER A 320 -14.50 20.92 -25.41
CA SER A 320 -13.51 20.68 -26.47
C SER A 320 -13.05 19.22 -26.60
N TYR A 321 -13.36 18.39 -25.62
CA TYR A 321 -12.96 16.97 -25.57
C TYR A 321 -14.15 16.05 -25.83
N ASP A 322 -13.91 14.93 -26.52
CA ASP A 322 -14.92 13.90 -26.77
C ASP A 322 -14.74 12.70 -25.82
N THR A 323 -13.53 12.18 -25.69
CA THR A 323 -13.17 11.00 -24.87
C THR A 323 -12.43 11.34 -23.57
N SER A 324 -12.41 12.62 -23.20
CA SER A 324 -11.77 13.09 -21.96
C SER A 324 -12.65 14.12 -21.28
N THR A 325 -12.54 14.21 -19.97
CA THR A 325 -13.33 15.15 -19.16
C THR A 325 -12.41 16.10 -18.41
N LEU A 326 -12.45 17.39 -18.77
CA LEU A 326 -11.71 18.44 -18.07
C LEU A 326 -12.43 18.74 -16.76
N ILE A 327 -11.78 18.50 -15.63
CA ILE A 327 -12.37 18.66 -14.29
C ILE A 327 -11.79 19.86 -13.53
N GLY A 328 -10.60 20.33 -13.92
CA GLY A 328 -9.94 21.44 -13.25
C GLY A 328 -8.68 21.89 -13.97
N ILE A 329 -7.94 22.79 -13.32
CA ILE A 329 -6.65 23.31 -13.79
C ILE A 329 -5.71 23.48 -12.61
N CYS A 330 -4.43 23.17 -12.81
CA CYS A 330 -3.36 23.54 -11.92
C CYS A 330 -2.71 24.81 -12.45
N ASP A 331 -2.67 25.85 -11.62
CA ASP A 331 -2.10 27.14 -12.00
C ASP A 331 -0.56 27.11 -12.03
N THR A 332 0.04 28.24 -12.42
CA THR A 332 1.51 28.36 -12.51
C THR A 332 2.21 28.36 -11.15
N ASP A 333 1.46 28.58 -10.07
CA ASP A 333 1.98 28.52 -8.70
C ASP A 333 1.88 27.08 -8.13
N GLY A 334 1.31 26.15 -8.91
CA GLY A 334 1.17 24.75 -8.55
C GLY A 334 -0.10 24.43 -7.78
N VAL A 335 -1.02 25.40 -7.63
CA VAL A 335 -2.28 25.20 -6.89
C VAL A 335 -3.32 24.57 -7.81
N VAL A 336 -3.95 23.52 -7.32
CA VAL A 336 -5.04 22.82 -8.00
C VAL A 336 -6.34 23.60 -7.79
N HIS A 337 -7.12 23.75 -8.87
CA HIS A 337 -8.46 24.33 -8.87
C HIS A 337 -9.40 23.41 -9.65
N LEU A 338 -10.22 22.65 -8.93
CA LEU A 338 -11.31 21.84 -9.44
C LEU A 338 -12.57 22.69 -9.65
N ASN A 339 -13.31 22.35 -10.72
CA ASN A 339 -14.50 23.07 -11.17
C ASN A 339 -14.40 24.60 -11.01
N PRO A 340 -13.39 25.26 -11.62
CA PRO A 340 -13.28 26.71 -11.57
C PRO A 340 -14.47 27.36 -12.31
N PRO A 341 -14.74 28.66 -12.08
CA PRO A 341 -15.81 29.36 -12.76
C PRO A 341 -15.77 29.15 -14.28
N THR A 342 -16.92 28.82 -14.88
CA THR A 342 -17.01 28.46 -16.32
C THR A 342 -16.52 29.55 -17.27
N SER A 343 -16.52 30.81 -16.81
CA SER A 343 -16.01 31.97 -17.52
C SER A 343 -14.50 32.22 -17.37
N ARG A 344 -13.81 31.54 -16.43
CA ARG A 344 -12.37 31.71 -16.19
C ARG A 344 -11.58 31.35 -17.45
N PRO A 345 -10.75 32.25 -17.99
CA PRO A 345 -9.85 31.93 -19.10
C PRO A 345 -8.71 31.04 -18.64
N ILE A 346 -8.31 30.09 -19.48
CA ILE A 346 -7.14 29.23 -19.24
C ILE A 346 -5.88 29.97 -19.73
N ALA A 347 -4.92 30.16 -18.84
CA ALA A 347 -3.68 30.86 -19.12
C ALA A 347 -2.59 29.92 -19.68
N ALA A 348 -1.59 30.50 -20.34
CA ALA A 348 -0.43 29.74 -20.80
C ALA A 348 0.42 29.31 -19.60
N GLY A 349 0.86 28.05 -19.59
CA GLY A 349 1.64 27.47 -18.49
C GLY A 349 0.79 26.81 -17.40
N GLU A 350 -0.54 26.95 -17.43
CA GLU A 350 -1.43 26.15 -16.59
C GLU A 350 -1.52 24.72 -17.12
N ARG A 351 -1.65 23.74 -16.22
CA ARG A 351 -1.87 22.34 -16.55
C ARG A 351 -3.36 22.00 -16.45
N ALA A 352 -3.89 21.33 -17.45
CA ALA A 352 -5.26 20.82 -17.45
C ALA A 352 -5.34 19.56 -16.60
N ILE A 353 -6.34 19.49 -15.72
CA ILE A 353 -6.65 18.30 -14.93
C ILE A 353 -7.80 17.57 -15.64
N LEU A 354 -7.49 16.40 -16.21
CA LEU A 354 -8.35 15.68 -17.13
C LEU A 354 -8.55 14.24 -16.65
N ILE A 355 -9.77 13.74 -16.77
CA ILE A 355 -10.07 12.31 -16.70
C ILE A 355 -9.96 11.73 -18.12
N ALA A 356 -9.17 10.68 -18.31
CA ALA A 356 -9.02 9.97 -19.58
C ALA A 356 -8.62 8.50 -19.35
N GLU A 357 -8.85 7.61 -20.32
CA GLU A 357 -8.41 6.21 -20.21
C GLU A 357 -6.89 6.02 -20.37
N ASP A 358 -6.24 6.93 -21.11
CA ASP A 358 -4.82 6.88 -21.42
C ASP A 358 -4.36 8.29 -21.80
N ASP A 359 -3.12 8.66 -21.47
CA ASP A 359 -2.54 9.96 -21.83
C ASP A 359 -2.54 10.19 -23.35
N ALA A 360 -2.36 9.12 -24.15
CA ALA A 360 -2.39 9.15 -25.60
C ALA A 360 -3.80 9.39 -26.18
N MET A 361 -4.85 9.23 -25.36
CA MET A 361 -6.25 9.46 -25.73
C MET A 361 -6.72 10.88 -25.46
N ILE A 362 -5.91 11.70 -24.77
CA ILE A 362 -6.19 13.11 -24.52
C ILE A 362 -6.06 13.91 -25.84
N LYS A 363 -7.18 14.04 -26.54
CA LYS A 363 -7.25 14.75 -27.83
C LYS A 363 -8.45 15.67 -27.87
N LEU A 364 -8.23 16.87 -28.41
CA LEU A 364 -9.33 17.74 -28.77
C LEU A 364 -10.10 17.11 -29.93
N ARG A 365 -11.42 17.26 -29.89
CA ARG A 365 -12.29 16.75 -30.95
C ARG A 365 -11.98 17.42 -32.29
N SER A 366 -12.24 16.70 -33.37
CA SER A 366 -12.23 17.22 -34.73
C SER A 366 -13.66 17.25 -35.28
N GLY A 367 -14.26 18.43 -35.38
CA GLY A 367 -15.61 18.62 -35.94
C GLY A 367 -16.61 19.31 -35.01
N ASP A 368 -17.81 19.52 -35.55
CA ASP A 368 -18.94 20.09 -34.82
C ASP A 368 -19.60 19.03 -33.92
N PHE A 369 -20.26 19.50 -32.87
CA PHE A 369 -21.02 18.67 -31.94
C PHE A 369 -22.45 19.20 -31.86
N GLU A 370 -23.42 18.29 -31.76
CA GLU A 370 -24.82 18.65 -31.59
C GLU A 370 -25.15 18.71 -30.09
N VAL A 371 -25.92 19.71 -29.68
CA VAL A 371 -26.49 19.78 -28.33
C VAL A 371 -27.98 20.05 -28.45
N ASP A 372 -28.79 19.20 -27.80
CA ASP A 372 -30.22 19.41 -27.71
C ASP A 372 -30.53 20.34 -26.53
N ARG A 373 -30.68 21.64 -26.82
CA ARG A 373 -30.97 22.63 -25.78
C ARG A 373 -32.42 22.59 -25.30
N GLU A 374 -33.33 21.98 -26.05
CA GLU A 374 -34.76 21.98 -25.72
C GLU A 374 -35.08 21.07 -24.53
N ILE A 375 -34.26 20.04 -24.32
CA ILE A 375 -34.43 19.10 -23.21
C ILE A 375 -33.75 19.54 -21.92
N VAL A 376 -32.89 20.56 -21.94
CA VAL A 376 -32.17 21.04 -20.75
C VAL A 376 -33.14 21.68 -19.76
N ARG A 377 -33.09 21.23 -18.52
CA ARG A 377 -33.96 21.68 -17.44
C ARG A 377 -33.34 22.84 -16.64
N PRO A 378 -34.16 23.79 -16.17
CA PRO A 378 -33.68 24.85 -15.28
C PRO A 378 -33.18 24.25 -13.96
N PRO A 379 -32.27 24.95 -13.25
CA PRO A 379 -31.76 24.49 -11.96
C PRO A 379 -32.89 24.26 -10.95
N VAL A 380 -32.85 23.12 -10.27
CA VAL A 380 -33.75 22.79 -9.17
C VAL A 380 -32.94 22.88 -7.88
N HIS A 381 -33.35 23.76 -6.96
CA HIS A 381 -32.73 23.86 -5.64
C HIS A 381 -33.46 22.93 -4.67
N HIS A 382 -32.75 21.89 -4.22
CA HIS A 382 -33.20 21.04 -3.12
C HIS A 382 -32.73 21.66 -1.80
N GLN A 383 -33.65 21.88 -0.86
CA GLN A 383 -33.27 22.29 0.50
C GLN A 383 -32.81 21.06 1.29
N PRO A 384 -31.69 21.15 2.04
CA PRO A 384 -31.29 20.09 2.96
C PRO A 384 -32.39 19.83 3.98
N THR A 385 -32.73 18.55 4.19
CA THR A 385 -33.67 18.11 5.22
C THR A 385 -32.92 17.51 6.39
N SER A 386 -33.53 17.50 7.58
CA SER A 386 -32.96 16.78 8.72
C SER A 386 -32.92 15.28 8.44
N GLU A 387 -31.80 14.64 8.76
CA GLU A 387 -31.54 13.21 8.50
C GLU A 387 -31.33 12.47 9.84
N ARG A 388 -31.74 11.21 9.92
CA ARG A 388 -31.47 10.31 11.05
C ARG A 388 -30.49 9.23 10.62
N THR A 389 -29.33 9.22 11.25
CA THR A 389 -28.22 8.32 10.91
C THR A 389 -27.96 7.35 12.05
N LEU A 390 -27.81 6.06 11.72
CA LEU A 390 -27.38 5.01 12.64
C LEU A 390 -25.97 4.56 12.28
N LEU A 391 -25.04 4.67 13.22
CA LEU A 391 -23.67 4.17 13.08
C LEU A 391 -23.49 2.94 13.98
N LEU A 392 -23.23 1.79 13.36
CA LEU A 392 -23.04 0.50 14.02
C LEU A 392 -21.55 0.14 14.03
N GLY A 393 -21.04 -0.25 15.20
CA GLY A 393 -19.61 -0.51 15.38
C GLY A 393 -18.79 0.77 15.59
N TRP A 394 -17.54 0.61 16.00
CA TRP A 394 -16.68 1.74 16.32
C TRP A 394 -15.20 1.39 16.14
N ASN A 395 -14.45 2.32 15.57
CA ASN A 395 -13.00 2.31 15.44
C ASN A 395 -12.48 3.77 15.44
N ARG A 396 -11.19 3.95 15.21
CA ARG A 396 -10.48 5.24 15.20
C ARG A 396 -11.06 6.26 14.21
N ARG A 397 -11.77 5.81 13.17
CA ARG A 397 -12.44 6.68 12.19
C ARG A 397 -13.80 7.19 12.70
N GLY A 398 -14.40 6.57 13.70
CA GLY A 398 -15.69 6.96 14.27
C GLY A 398 -15.79 8.46 14.64
N PRO A 399 -14.80 9.04 15.35
CA PRO A 399 -14.73 10.48 15.60
C PRO A 399 -14.68 11.33 14.32
N ILE A 400 -13.87 10.94 13.34
CA ILE A 400 -13.70 11.67 12.07
C ILE A 400 -15.01 11.63 11.28
N ILE A 401 -15.62 10.45 11.12
CA ILE A 401 -16.93 10.26 10.47
C ILE A 401 -18.01 11.10 11.15
N THR A 402 -18.02 11.16 12.49
CA THR A 402 -18.99 11.97 13.24
C THR A 402 -18.80 13.47 12.98
N GLN A 403 -17.55 13.93 12.94
CA GLN A 403 -17.22 15.31 12.59
C GLN A 403 -17.61 15.63 11.15
N GLU A 404 -17.26 14.78 10.19
CA GLU A 404 -17.64 14.96 8.79
C GLU A 404 -19.17 15.00 8.63
N LEU A 405 -19.91 14.07 9.24
CA LEU A 405 -21.39 14.09 9.21
C LEU A 405 -21.95 15.42 9.71
N SER A 406 -21.41 15.98 10.80
CA SER A 406 -21.90 17.23 11.40
C SER A 406 -21.79 18.45 10.47
N ARG A 407 -20.86 18.42 9.50
CA ARG A 407 -20.65 19.48 8.51
C ARG A 407 -21.74 19.50 7.44
N TYR A 408 -22.25 18.34 7.06
CA TYR A 408 -23.16 18.21 5.90
C TYR A 408 -24.64 18.18 6.23
N VAL A 409 -24.99 17.80 7.46
CA VAL A 409 -26.38 17.58 7.87
C VAL A 409 -27.12 18.89 8.14
N ALA A 410 -28.42 18.93 7.82
CA ALA A 410 -29.26 20.06 8.16
C ALA A 410 -29.50 20.15 9.67
N PRO A 411 -29.79 21.35 10.22
CA PRO A 411 -30.15 21.50 11.63
C PRO A 411 -31.30 20.59 12.05
N GLY A 412 -31.13 19.91 13.19
CA GLY A 412 -32.12 18.96 13.74
C GLY A 412 -31.90 17.50 13.34
N SER A 413 -30.78 17.20 12.68
CA SER A 413 -30.39 15.83 12.36
C SER A 413 -29.94 15.05 13.61
N GLU A 414 -30.09 13.73 13.59
CA GLU A 414 -29.73 12.86 14.72
C GLU A 414 -28.73 11.78 14.29
N LEU A 415 -27.73 11.52 15.14
CA LEU A 415 -26.82 10.39 15.00
C LEU A 415 -26.94 9.46 16.22
N MET A 416 -27.27 8.20 15.98
CA MET A 416 -27.20 7.13 16.97
C MET A 416 -25.94 6.30 16.75
N ILE A 417 -25.04 6.24 17.73
CA ILE A 417 -23.83 5.41 17.71
C ILE A 417 -24.09 4.15 18.55
N ALA A 418 -24.09 2.97 17.95
CA ALA A 418 -24.34 1.72 18.65
C ALA A 418 -23.21 0.71 18.41
N ALA A 419 -22.40 0.45 19.46
CA ALA A 419 -21.22 -0.41 19.34
C ALA A 419 -20.88 -1.12 20.66
N ASN A 420 -20.11 -2.20 20.58
CA ASN A 420 -19.60 -2.93 21.74
C ASN A 420 -18.13 -2.61 22.05
N THR A 421 -17.78 -1.32 22.10
CA THR A 421 -16.39 -0.89 22.32
C THR A 421 -16.20 -0.39 23.75
N PRO A 422 -15.15 -0.83 24.47
CA PRO A 422 -14.84 -0.33 25.81
C PRO A 422 -14.67 1.19 25.81
N GLY A 423 -15.36 1.89 26.72
CA GLY A 423 -15.24 3.35 26.84
C GLY A 423 -15.97 4.17 25.77
N LEU A 424 -16.84 3.56 24.96
CA LEU A 424 -17.62 4.26 23.93
C LEU A 424 -18.33 5.52 24.46
N GLU A 425 -19.01 5.41 25.60
CA GLU A 425 -19.77 6.53 26.19
C GLU A 425 -18.89 7.73 26.53
N SER A 426 -17.67 7.52 27.04
CA SER A 426 -16.75 8.61 27.37
C SER A 426 -16.16 9.27 26.13
N VAL A 427 -15.88 8.48 25.08
CA VAL A 427 -15.42 9.00 23.79
C VAL A 427 -16.51 9.85 23.13
N VAL A 428 -17.74 9.35 23.07
CA VAL A 428 -18.89 10.07 22.48
C VAL A 428 -19.22 11.34 23.26
N ALA A 429 -19.11 11.33 24.60
CA ALA A 429 -19.27 12.54 25.40
C ALA A 429 -18.24 13.63 25.04
N GLY A 430 -17.04 13.23 24.61
CA GLY A 430 -16.00 14.13 24.10
C GLY A 430 -16.33 14.81 22.77
N LEU A 431 -17.32 14.30 22.03
CA LEU A 431 -17.80 14.86 20.75
C LEU A 431 -18.91 15.90 20.91
N SER A 432 -19.17 16.35 22.15
CA SER A 432 -20.23 17.31 22.47
C SER A 432 -20.12 18.67 21.76
N TYR A 433 -18.94 19.02 21.24
CA TYR A 433 -18.72 20.23 20.46
C TYR A 433 -19.43 20.21 19.08
N LEU A 434 -19.86 19.05 18.59
CA LEU A 434 -20.50 18.87 17.26
C LEU A 434 -22.02 19.09 17.25
N THR A 435 -22.58 19.65 18.33
CA THR A 435 -24.03 19.67 18.60
C THR A 435 -24.83 20.80 17.93
N GLU A 436 -24.20 21.62 17.07
CA GLU A 436 -24.91 22.73 16.42
C GLU A 436 -25.97 22.25 15.43
N ASN A 437 -25.63 21.27 14.58
CA ASN A 437 -26.54 20.72 13.57
C ASN A 437 -26.93 19.25 13.82
N LEU A 438 -26.13 18.53 14.61
CA LEU A 438 -26.24 17.07 14.79
C LEU A 438 -26.37 16.68 16.27
N ALA A 439 -27.49 16.07 16.63
CA ALA A 439 -27.68 15.50 17.96
C ALA A 439 -27.09 14.08 18.04
N VAL A 440 -25.98 13.92 18.77
CA VAL A 440 -25.30 12.63 18.92
C VAL A 440 -25.79 11.89 20.18
N ARG A 441 -26.15 10.62 20.00
CA ARG A 441 -26.52 9.68 21.08
C ARG A 441 -25.71 8.40 20.94
N CYS A 442 -25.55 7.65 22.04
CA CYS A 442 -24.88 6.36 22.00
C CYS A 442 -25.64 5.27 22.76
N ALA A 443 -25.42 4.01 22.35
CA ALA A 443 -25.91 2.82 23.01
C ALA A 443 -24.84 1.71 22.96
N VAL A 444 -24.53 1.07 24.08
CA VAL A 444 -23.61 -0.07 24.10
C VAL A 444 -24.39 -1.34 23.78
N ILE A 445 -24.15 -1.92 22.60
CA ILE A 445 -24.85 -3.12 22.13
C ILE A 445 -23.89 -4.07 21.39
N ASP A 446 -24.24 -5.36 21.39
CA ASP A 446 -23.65 -6.32 20.46
C ASP A 446 -24.33 -6.21 19.09
N THR A 447 -23.60 -5.73 18.09
CA THR A 447 -24.11 -5.51 16.73
C THR A 447 -24.42 -6.81 15.99
N THR A 448 -23.94 -7.96 16.46
CA THR A 448 -24.27 -9.27 15.88
C THR A 448 -25.57 -9.84 16.42
N ASN A 449 -26.10 -9.28 17.51
CA ASN A 449 -27.29 -9.76 18.18
C ASN A 449 -28.57 -9.14 17.58
N ARG A 450 -29.41 -10.00 17.00
CA ARG A 450 -30.67 -9.60 16.37
C ARG A 450 -31.61 -8.84 17.31
N ALA A 451 -31.78 -9.29 18.55
CA ALA A 451 -32.70 -8.66 19.49
C ALA A 451 -32.23 -7.25 19.89
N ALA A 452 -30.91 -7.03 19.94
CA ALA A 452 -30.34 -5.70 20.21
C ALA A 452 -30.56 -4.75 19.02
N LEU A 453 -30.38 -5.24 17.79
CA LEU A 453 -30.66 -4.46 16.58
C LEU A 453 -32.15 -4.12 16.44
N ASP A 454 -33.06 -5.06 16.72
CA ASP A 454 -34.50 -4.80 16.67
C ASP A 454 -34.91 -3.71 17.69
N ALA A 455 -34.23 -3.62 18.83
CA ALA A 455 -34.48 -2.58 19.85
C ALA A 455 -34.08 -1.16 19.42
N LEU A 456 -33.24 -1.02 18.39
CA LEU A 456 -32.85 0.28 17.84
C LEU A 456 -33.89 0.86 16.86
N ASP A 457 -34.85 0.07 16.41
CA ASP A 457 -35.78 0.43 15.33
C ASP A 457 -35.04 0.91 14.06
N VAL A 458 -34.14 0.05 13.56
CA VAL A 458 -33.30 0.31 12.37
C VAL A 458 -34.08 0.89 11.16
N PRO A 459 -35.31 0.44 10.84
CA PRO A 459 -36.07 1.00 9.71
C PRO A 459 -36.48 2.48 9.87
N SER A 460 -36.32 3.06 11.08
CA SER A 460 -36.64 4.47 11.34
C SER A 460 -35.51 5.45 10.97
N TYR A 461 -34.34 4.94 10.58
CA TYR A 461 -33.19 5.75 10.17
C TYR A 461 -33.13 5.87 8.64
N ASP A 462 -32.72 7.04 8.16
CA ASP A 462 -32.54 7.32 6.73
C ASP A 462 -31.26 6.64 6.20
N HIS A 463 -30.22 6.60 7.03
CA HIS A 463 -28.90 6.07 6.70
C HIS A 463 -28.36 5.16 7.80
N VAL A 464 -27.77 4.03 7.41
CA VAL A 464 -27.10 3.09 8.31
C VAL A 464 -25.65 2.89 7.88
N LEU A 465 -24.71 3.24 8.75
CA LEU A 465 -23.28 3.01 8.56
C LEU A 465 -22.84 1.84 9.42
N VAL A 466 -22.00 0.95 8.89
CA VAL A 466 -21.42 -0.17 9.63
C VAL A 466 -19.89 -0.08 9.57
N LEU A 467 -19.26 0.11 10.73
CA LEU A 467 -17.82 0.14 10.88
C LEU A 467 -17.32 -1.17 11.50
N GLY A 468 -16.17 -1.64 11.01
CA GLY A 468 -15.48 -2.79 11.59
C GLY A 468 -14.76 -2.42 12.90
N TYR A 469 -14.67 -3.38 13.82
CA TYR A 469 -13.95 -3.24 15.10
C TYR A 469 -12.43 -3.39 14.92
N SER A 470 -11.83 -2.66 13.98
CA SER A 470 -10.44 -2.82 13.54
C SER A 470 -9.38 -2.47 14.59
N ASP A 471 -9.75 -1.72 15.63
CA ASP A 471 -8.81 -1.37 16.71
C ASP A 471 -8.73 -2.46 17.79
N ASP A 472 -9.82 -3.19 18.00
CA ASP A 472 -9.93 -4.23 19.04
C ASP A 472 -9.76 -5.64 18.47
N MET A 473 -9.87 -5.81 17.15
CA MET A 473 -9.88 -7.10 16.47
C MET A 473 -8.96 -7.09 15.25
N ALA A 474 -8.28 -8.21 15.00
CA ALA A 474 -7.59 -8.43 13.73
C ALA A 474 -8.57 -8.36 12.55
N ALA A 475 -8.05 -8.06 11.35
CA ALA A 475 -8.86 -7.75 10.17
C ALA A 475 -9.93 -8.82 9.84
N GLN A 476 -9.57 -10.10 9.82
CA GLN A 476 -10.50 -11.18 9.49
C GLN A 476 -11.66 -11.33 10.49
N PRO A 477 -11.43 -11.39 11.82
CA PRO A 477 -12.49 -11.33 12.80
C PRO A 477 -13.35 -10.07 12.72
N ALA A 478 -12.75 -8.89 12.50
CA ALA A 478 -13.48 -7.63 12.37
C ALA A 478 -14.45 -7.64 11.17
N ASP A 479 -13.97 -8.09 10.01
CA ASP A 479 -14.81 -8.23 8.81
C ASP A 479 -15.90 -9.28 9.00
N THR A 480 -15.63 -10.36 9.74
CA THR A 480 -16.64 -11.39 10.04
C THR A 480 -17.80 -10.81 10.88
N THR A 481 -17.49 -10.03 11.92
CA THR A 481 -18.49 -9.33 12.74
C THR A 481 -19.33 -8.36 11.89
N THR A 482 -18.67 -7.64 10.99
CA THR A 482 -19.30 -6.72 10.04
C THR A 482 -20.27 -7.46 9.11
N LEU A 483 -19.83 -8.57 8.50
CA LEU A 483 -20.67 -9.41 7.62
C LEU A 483 -21.90 -9.96 8.35
N VAL A 484 -21.74 -10.44 9.59
CA VAL A 484 -22.86 -10.94 10.40
C VAL A 484 -23.85 -9.82 10.68
N THR A 485 -23.37 -8.63 11.05
CA THR A 485 -24.21 -7.44 11.28
C THR A 485 -25.00 -7.09 10.02
N LEU A 486 -24.35 -7.02 8.85
CA LEU A 486 -25.00 -6.74 7.57
C LEU A 486 -26.07 -7.77 7.20
N LEU A 487 -25.81 -9.07 7.43
CA LEU A 487 -26.81 -10.13 7.19
C LEU A 487 -28.04 -9.97 8.09
N GLN A 488 -27.87 -9.51 9.33
CA GLN A 488 -29.00 -9.23 10.23
C GLN A 488 -29.79 -8.01 9.75
N LEU A 489 -29.10 -6.92 9.36
CA LEU A 489 -29.73 -5.71 8.83
C LEU A 489 -30.55 -6.01 7.57
N ARG A 490 -30.02 -6.82 6.65
CA ARG A 490 -30.77 -7.29 5.48
C ARG A 490 -32.08 -7.97 5.88
N LYS A 491 -32.03 -8.87 6.88
CA LYS A 491 -33.25 -9.54 7.37
C LYS A 491 -34.22 -8.57 8.05
N ILE A 492 -33.74 -7.50 8.68
CA ILE A 492 -34.60 -6.45 9.26
C ILE A 492 -35.30 -5.69 8.14
N ALA A 493 -34.56 -5.24 7.12
CA ALA A 493 -35.08 -4.54 5.95
C ALA A 493 -36.12 -5.39 5.18
N ASP A 494 -35.80 -6.66 4.91
CA ASP A 494 -36.70 -7.60 4.24
C ASP A 494 -38.00 -7.81 5.05
N ALA A 495 -37.92 -7.87 6.38
CA ALA A 495 -39.10 -8.02 7.25
C ALA A 495 -39.96 -6.75 7.32
N ALA A 496 -39.35 -5.57 7.26
CA ALA A 496 -40.03 -4.28 7.19
C ALA A 496 -40.59 -3.97 5.80
N ASN A 497 -40.19 -4.72 4.77
CA ASN A 497 -40.47 -4.45 3.36
C ASN A 497 -40.09 -3.00 2.97
N GLN A 498 -38.96 -2.54 3.50
CA GLN A 498 -38.39 -1.22 3.28
C GLN A 498 -36.96 -1.34 2.79
N HIS A 499 -36.57 -0.42 1.93
CA HIS A 499 -35.19 -0.25 1.52
C HIS A 499 -34.48 0.61 2.58
N ILE A 500 -33.35 0.14 3.09
CA ILE A 500 -32.54 0.86 4.08
C ILE A 500 -31.18 1.13 3.45
N GLY A 501 -30.78 2.41 3.40
CA GLY A 501 -29.48 2.82 2.88
C GLY A 501 -28.36 2.31 3.76
N ILE A 502 -27.69 1.22 3.38
CA ILE A 502 -26.62 0.60 4.19
C ILE A 502 -25.28 0.81 3.51
N VAL A 503 -24.35 1.45 4.22
CA VAL A 503 -22.94 1.56 3.83
C VAL A 503 -22.07 0.87 4.86
N SER A 504 -21.14 0.03 4.37
CA SER A 504 -20.21 -0.69 5.23
C SER A 504 -18.77 -0.35 4.90
N GLU A 505 -17.98 -0.10 5.95
CA GLU A 505 -16.53 -0.19 5.86
C GLU A 505 -16.15 -1.68 5.84
N MET A 506 -15.24 -2.07 4.96
CA MET A 506 -14.61 -3.39 4.93
C MET A 506 -13.11 -3.23 4.80
N ILE A 507 -12.34 -4.11 5.45
CA ILE A 507 -10.88 -4.04 5.40
C ILE A 507 -10.36 -4.75 4.14
N ASP A 508 -10.90 -5.92 3.80
CA ASP A 508 -10.39 -6.79 2.74
C ASP A 508 -11.37 -6.98 1.57
N VAL A 509 -10.87 -6.83 0.34
CA VAL A 509 -11.61 -7.05 -0.92
C VAL A 509 -12.19 -8.47 -1.00
N ARG A 510 -11.52 -9.48 -0.44
CA ARG A 510 -11.98 -10.89 -0.46
C ARG A 510 -13.31 -11.05 0.25
N ASN A 511 -13.54 -10.26 1.30
CA ASN A 511 -14.78 -10.28 2.06
C ASN A 511 -15.90 -9.49 1.37
N ARG A 512 -15.58 -8.52 0.49
CA ARG A 512 -16.57 -7.81 -0.34
C ARG A 512 -17.37 -8.79 -1.22
N ASN A 513 -16.71 -9.78 -1.82
CA ASN A 513 -17.39 -10.79 -2.64
C ASN A 513 -18.40 -11.62 -1.84
N LEU A 514 -18.11 -11.90 -0.56
CA LEU A 514 -19.04 -12.56 0.35
C LEU A 514 -20.17 -11.62 0.78
N ALA A 515 -19.86 -10.33 0.93
CA ALA A 515 -20.80 -9.27 1.27
C ALA A 515 -21.75 -8.91 0.12
N ALA A 516 -21.45 -9.26 -1.14
CA ALA A 516 -22.36 -9.04 -2.28
C ALA A 516 -23.75 -9.66 -2.07
N VAL A 517 -23.85 -10.66 -1.17
CA VAL A 517 -25.12 -11.28 -0.77
C VAL A 517 -25.93 -10.38 0.18
N THR A 518 -25.37 -9.37 0.84
CA THR A 518 -26.07 -8.61 1.89
C THR A 518 -26.98 -7.48 1.37
N ARG A 519 -27.02 -7.22 0.04
CA ARG A 519 -27.76 -6.09 -0.58
C ARG A 519 -27.44 -4.73 0.06
N ALA A 520 -26.26 -4.55 0.64
CA ALA A 520 -25.83 -3.20 1.02
C ALA A 520 -25.72 -2.33 -0.24
N ASP A 521 -26.06 -1.05 -0.10
CA ASP A 521 -26.04 -0.08 -1.19
C ASP A 521 -24.64 0.29 -1.61
N ASP A 522 -23.72 0.33 -0.63
CA ASP A 522 -22.35 0.70 -0.88
C ASP A 522 -21.36 -0.01 0.05
N PHE A 523 -20.18 -0.33 -0.49
CA PHE A 523 -19.09 -0.95 0.24
C PHE A 523 -17.82 -0.13 0.07
N VAL A 524 -17.34 0.44 1.17
CA VAL A 524 -16.07 1.14 1.17
C VAL A 524 -14.99 0.16 1.61
N VAL A 525 -14.13 -0.24 0.67
CA VAL A 525 -12.99 -1.12 0.98
C VAL A 525 -11.77 -0.27 1.31
N SER A 526 -11.51 -0.11 2.60
CA SER A 526 -10.55 0.88 3.13
C SER A 526 -9.13 0.69 2.59
N ASN A 527 -8.58 -0.52 2.70
CA ASN A 527 -7.19 -0.78 2.29
C ASN A 527 -7.00 -0.60 0.78
N LYS A 528 -8.02 -0.94 -0.03
CA LYS A 528 -7.95 -0.83 -1.48
C LYS A 528 -7.87 0.63 -1.92
N LEU A 529 -8.72 1.50 -1.39
CA LEU A 529 -8.73 2.93 -1.73
C LEU A 529 -7.42 3.63 -1.36
N VAL A 530 -6.89 3.34 -0.16
CA VAL A 530 -5.58 3.86 0.27
C VAL A 530 -4.48 3.38 -0.68
N SER A 531 -4.50 2.10 -1.06
CA SER A 531 -3.51 1.51 -1.97
C SER A 531 -3.55 2.13 -3.37
N LEU A 532 -4.75 2.30 -3.92
CA LEU A 532 -4.95 2.97 -5.20
C LEU A 532 -4.40 4.40 -5.16
N MET A 533 -4.75 5.15 -4.10
CA MET A 533 -4.28 6.53 -3.91
C MET A 533 -2.76 6.62 -3.78
N LEU A 534 -2.12 5.71 -3.05
CA LEU A 534 -0.65 5.65 -2.93
C LEU A 534 0.02 5.35 -4.27
N ALA A 535 -0.52 4.40 -5.03
CA ALA A 535 -0.01 4.05 -6.35
C ALA A 535 -0.16 5.24 -7.34
N GLN A 536 -1.33 5.88 -7.37
CA GLN A 536 -1.59 7.08 -8.17
C GLN A 536 -0.67 8.25 -7.80
N ALA A 537 -0.51 8.55 -6.50
CA ALA A 537 0.43 9.58 -6.03
C ALA A 537 1.90 9.24 -6.38
N SER A 538 2.26 7.95 -6.44
CA SER A 538 3.60 7.55 -6.85
C SER A 538 3.90 7.79 -8.33
N GLU A 539 2.87 7.96 -9.17
CA GLU A 539 3.02 8.20 -10.61
C GLU A 539 2.67 9.65 -11.02
N ASN A 540 1.82 10.36 -10.25
CA ASN A 540 1.43 11.76 -10.50
C ASN A 540 1.71 12.65 -9.28
N GLU A 541 2.49 13.73 -9.47
CA GLU A 541 2.93 14.66 -8.41
C GLU A 541 1.81 15.56 -7.82
N LEU A 542 0.66 15.65 -8.49
CA LEU A 542 -0.48 16.47 -8.07
C LEU A 542 -1.63 15.65 -7.50
N MET A 543 -1.53 14.33 -7.44
CA MET A 543 -2.66 13.48 -7.10
C MET A 543 -3.19 13.77 -5.70
N ALA A 544 -2.30 13.91 -4.71
CA ALA A 544 -2.69 14.25 -3.34
C ALA A 544 -3.48 15.58 -3.28
N GLN A 545 -3.01 16.62 -3.98
CA GLN A 545 -3.69 17.92 -4.01
C GLN A 545 -5.06 17.86 -4.71
N ILE A 546 -5.17 17.07 -5.80
CA ILE A 546 -6.44 16.88 -6.50
C ILE A 546 -7.48 16.24 -5.57
N PHE A 547 -7.10 15.20 -4.83
CA PHE A 547 -8.01 14.52 -3.92
C PHE A 547 -8.29 15.33 -2.65
N ASP A 548 -7.31 16.07 -2.15
CA ASP A 548 -7.52 17.01 -1.06
C ASP A 548 -8.60 18.03 -1.44
N GLU A 549 -8.55 18.62 -2.65
CA GLU A 549 -9.60 19.54 -3.12
C GLU A 549 -10.93 18.85 -3.43
N LEU A 550 -10.90 17.61 -3.95
CA LEU A 550 -12.10 16.82 -4.27
C LEU A 550 -12.91 16.43 -3.02
N LEU A 551 -12.24 16.35 -1.88
CA LEU A 551 -12.79 15.93 -0.60
C LEU A 551 -12.91 17.09 0.38
N ASP A 552 -12.54 18.30 0.01
CA ASP A 552 -12.62 19.50 0.85
C ASP A 552 -14.06 20.05 0.91
N GLU A 553 -14.46 20.53 2.09
CA GLU A 553 -15.82 21.03 2.35
C GLU A 553 -16.09 22.37 1.63
N ASP A 554 -15.06 23.20 1.47
CA ASP A 554 -15.11 24.46 0.73
C ASP A 554 -14.77 24.25 -0.78
N GLY A 555 -14.38 23.02 -1.14
CA GLY A 555 -13.87 22.61 -2.44
C GLY A 555 -14.95 22.23 -3.44
N SER A 556 -14.62 21.31 -4.34
CA SER A 556 -15.58 20.74 -5.29
C SER A 556 -15.73 19.26 -5.02
N GLU A 557 -16.96 18.80 -4.80
CA GLU A 557 -17.27 17.42 -4.45
C GLU A 557 -18.02 16.70 -5.58
N ILE A 558 -18.02 15.37 -5.50
CA ILE A 558 -18.77 14.51 -6.40
C ILE A 558 -20.17 14.26 -5.84
N TYR A 559 -21.18 14.58 -6.65
CA TYR A 559 -22.60 14.33 -6.36
C TYR A 559 -23.24 13.39 -7.37
N MET A 560 -24.10 12.51 -6.88
CA MET A 560 -24.99 11.62 -7.62
C MET A 560 -26.40 12.23 -7.70
N ARG A 561 -26.67 12.99 -8.76
CA ARG A 561 -27.92 13.74 -8.90
C ARG A 561 -28.89 13.08 -9.89
N PRO A 562 -30.21 13.12 -9.67
CA PRO A 562 -31.18 12.58 -10.62
C PRO A 562 -30.98 13.18 -12.02
N VAL A 563 -30.93 12.32 -13.05
CA VAL A 563 -30.78 12.80 -14.43
C VAL A 563 -31.92 13.73 -14.86
N THR A 564 -33.12 13.49 -14.31
CA THR A 564 -34.33 14.29 -14.54
C THR A 564 -34.21 15.73 -14.08
N ASP A 565 -33.28 16.01 -13.17
CA ASP A 565 -33.03 17.37 -12.71
C ASP A 565 -32.32 18.18 -13.78
N TYR A 566 -31.57 17.54 -14.69
CA TYR A 566 -30.72 18.19 -15.68
C TYR A 566 -31.32 18.19 -17.08
N ILE A 567 -31.92 17.07 -17.49
CA ILE A 567 -32.45 16.89 -18.84
C ILE A 567 -33.79 16.13 -18.85
N ALA A 568 -34.58 16.33 -19.90
CA ALA A 568 -35.68 15.43 -20.21
C ALA A 568 -35.15 14.07 -20.72
N ILE A 569 -35.81 12.98 -20.31
CA ILE A 569 -35.42 11.59 -20.60
C ILE A 569 -36.37 10.90 -21.61
N ASP A 570 -37.08 11.68 -22.42
CA ASP A 570 -38.07 11.19 -23.39
C ASP A 570 -37.43 10.59 -24.68
N ARG A 571 -36.14 10.79 -24.87
CA ARG A 571 -35.38 10.38 -26.05
C ARG A 571 -33.91 10.07 -25.71
N PRO A 572 -33.15 9.37 -26.57
CA PRO A 572 -31.71 9.21 -26.40
C PRO A 572 -30.98 10.57 -26.51
N VAL A 573 -30.04 10.82 -25.60
CA VAL A 573 -29.33 12.10 -25.47
C VAL A 573 -27.83 11.85 -25.53
N ASN A 574 -27.09 12.73 -26.21
CA ASN A 574 -25.63 12.66 -26.17
C ASN A 574 -25.09 13.31 -24.89
N PHE A 575 -23.93 12.84 -24.43
CA PHE A 575 -23.39 13.34 -23.17
C PHE A 575 -22.88 14.80 -23.28
N TYR A 576 -22.63 15.33 -24.49
CA TYR A 576 -22.46 16.78 -24.71
C TYR A 576 -23.63 17.62 -24.19
N THR A 577 -24.87 17.15 -24.36
CA THR A 577 -26.05 17.86 -23.87
C THR A 577 -26.11 17.86 -22.33
N VAL A 578 -25.72 16.74 -21.72
CA VAL A 578 -25.58 16.62 -20.26
C VAL A 578 -24.49 17.56 -19.74
N THR A 579 -23.33 17.58 -20.41
CA THR A 579 -22.23 18.49 -20.08
C THR A 579 -22.67 19.95 -20.15
N LEU A 580 -23.43 20.35 -21.18
CA LEU A 580 -23.97 21.71 -21.26
C LEU A 580 -24.92 22.01 -20.08
N ALA A 581 -25.82 21.06 -19.74
CA ALA A 581 -26.76 21.23 -18.64
C ALA A 581 -26.04 21.45 -17.29
N ALA A 582 -24.94 20.73 -17.04
CA ALA A 582 -24.09 20.93 -15.87
C ALA A 582 -23.35 22.28 -15.91
N LEU A 583 -22.75 22.65 -17.05
CA LEU A 583 -22.02 23.91 -17.19
C LEU A 583 -22.89 25.15 -16.98
N ILE A 584 -24.18 25.10 -17.34
CA ILE A 584 -25.14 26.19 -17.08
C ILE A 584 -25.31 26.43 -15.56
N ARG A 585 -25.08 25.40 -14.74
CA ARG A 585 -25.15 25.45 -13.27
C ARG A 585 -23.81 25.76 -12.62
N GLY A 586 -22.73 25.91 -13.41
CA GLY A 586 -21.38 26.04 -12.88
C GLY A 586 -20.81 24.71 -12.37
N GLU A 587 -21.24 23.59 -12.97
CA GLU A 587 -20.87 22.23 -12.56
C GLU A 587 -20.22 21.48 -13.73
N VAL A 588 -19.48 20.42 -13.44
CA VAL A 588 -18.86 19.55 -14.45
C VAL A 588 -19.50 18.17 -14.40
N ALA A 589 -20.01 17.68 -15.53
CA ALA A 589 -20.51 16.31 -15.64
C ALA A 589 -19.34 15.34 -15.85
N LEU A 590 -19.17 14.41 -14.91
CA LEU A 590 -18.12 13.38 -14.93
C LEU A 590 -18.59 12.08 -15.60
N GLY A 591 -19.88 11.75 -15.47
CA GLY A 591 -20.43 10.50 -15.96
C GLY A 591 -21.87 10.26 -15.52
N TYR A 592 -22.29 9.00 -15.47
CA TYR A 592 -23.64 8.60 -15.04
C TYR A 592 -23.65 7.22 -14.39
N SER A 593 -24.70 6.93 -13.62
CA SER A 593 -25.00 5.62 -13.05
C SER A 593 -26.39 5.17 -13.46
N ARG A 594 -26.50 3.92 -13.94
CA ARG A 594 -27.77 3.33 -14.40
C ARG A 594 -28.38 2.44 -13.34
N ALA A 595 -29.63 2.72 -12.98
CA ALA A 595 -30.36 1.94 -11.99
C ALA A 595 -30.73 0.55 -12.54
N GLY A 596 -30.55 -0.50 -11.72
CA GLY A 596 -31.04 -1.86 -12.02
C GLY A 596 -30.16 -2.68 -12.97
N VAL A 597 -28.95 -2.22 -13.31
CA VAL A 597 -27.93 -3.06 -13.98
C VAL A 597 -27.29 -3.99 -12.95
N SER A 598 -28.06 -4.97 -12.48
CA SER A 598 -27.56 -6.01 -11.58
C SER A 598 -27.17 -7.25 -12.40
N GLY A 599 -25.93 -7.31 -12.87
CA GLY A 599 -25.35 -8.54 -13.44
C GLY A 599 -24.29 -8.35 -14.52
N HIS A 600 -23.11 -8.95 -14.27
CA HIS A 600 -21.98 -9.12 -15.20
C HIS A 600 -21.41 -7.84 -15.82
N ASP A 601 -21.20 -6.82 -15.01
CA ASP A 601 -20.13 -5.86 -15.32
C ASP A 601 -18.79 -6.53 -14.94
N PRO A 602 -17.82 -6.71 -15.85
CA PRO A 602 -16.52 -7.29 -15.52
C PRO A 602 -15.82 -6.57 -14.35
N ARG A 603 -16.10 -5.27 -14.13
CA ARG A 603 -15.50 -4.47 -13.06
C ARG A 603 -16.37 -4.31 -11.81
N ASN A 604 -17.59 -4.88 -11.79
CA ASN A 604 -18.52 -4.80 -10.65
C ASN A 604 -18.81 -3.37 -10.14
N MET A 605 -18.95 -2.38 -11.05
CA MET A 605 -19.10 -0.96 -10.68
C MET A 605 -20.55 -0.52 -10.48
N GLY A 606 -21.49 -1.47 -10.33
CA GLY A 606 -22.89 -1.15 -10.01
C GLY A 606 -23.60 -0.28 -11.06
N GLY A 607 -23.13 -0.30 -12.32
CA GLY A 607 -23.69 0.51 -13.40
C GLY A 607 -23.15 1.94 -13.50
N VAL A 608 -22.12 2.28 -12.70
CA VAL A 608 -21.36 3.54 -12.80
C VAL A 608 -20.52 3.54 -14.09
N VAL A 609 -20.58 4.65 -14.82
CA VAL A 609 -19.76 4.94 -16.00
C VAL A 609 -19.16 6.32 -15.83
N VAL A 610 -17.83 6.38 -15.72
CA VAL A 610 -17.05 7.63 -15.64
C VAL A 610 -16.46 7.93 -17.01
N ASN A 611 -16.35 9.22 -17.35
CA ASN A 611 -15.77 9.72 -18.61
C ASN A 611 -16.36 9.06 -19.88
N PRO A 612 -17.70 9.01 -20.04
CA PRO A 612 -18.29 8.49 -21.27
C PRO A 612 -17.90 9.35 -22.47
N ALA A 613 -17.76 8.73 -23.64
CA ALA A 613 -17.56 9.47 -24.88
C ALA A 613 -18.73 10.45 -25.10
N LYS A 614 -18.42 11.74 -25.27
CA LYS A 614 -19.45 12.78 -25.27
C LYS A 614 -20.41 12.69 -26.44
N SER A 615 -19.95 12.11 -27.55
CA SER A 615 -20.75 11.80 -28.73
C SER A 615 -21.78 10.69 -28.52
N ASP A 616 -21.55 9.79 -27.57
CA ASP A 616 -22.38 8.60 -27.41
C ASP A 616 -23.78 8.97 -26.91
N LYS A 617 -24.79 8.33 -27.52
CA LYS A 617 -26.19 8.51 -27.15
C LYS A 617 -26.57 7.51 -26.08
N VAL A 618 -27.08 8.03 -24.98
CA VAL A 618 -27.55 7.25 -23.84
C VAL A 618 -29.06 7.48 -23.66
N THR A 619 -29.79 6.40 -23.44
CA THR A 619 -31.20 6.46 -23.03
C THR A 619 -31.26 6.30 -21.53
N PHE A 620 -31.68 7.34 -20.82
CA PHE A 620 -31.76 7.35 -19.37
C PHE A 620 -33.13 6.91 -18.85
N GLY A 621 -33.14 6.16 -17.76
CA GLY A 621 -34.31 5.88 -16.94
C GLY A 621 -34.56 6.94 -15.87
N ALA A 622 -35.74 6.94 -15.27
CA ALA A 622 -36.12 7.92 -14.24
C ALA A 622 -35.31 7.79 -12.93
N ASN A 623 -34.72 6.62 -12.69
CA ASN A 623 -33.90 6.34 -11.52
C ASN A 623 -32.39 6.49 -11.78
N ASP A 624 -32.00 6.81 -13.01
CA ASP A 624 -30.60 7.01 -13.36
C ASP A 624 -30.09 8.32 -12.76
N ARG A 625 -28.80 8.33 -12.43
CA ARG A 625 -28.15 9.47 -11.80
C ARG A 625 -26.98 9.95 -12.65
N LEU A 626 -26.74 11.25 -12.63
CA LEU A 626 -25.54 11.87 -13.18
C LEU A 626 -24.49 12.02 -12.09
N ILE A 627 -23.24 11.79 -12.46
CA ILE A 627 -22.07 12.01 -11.63
C ILE A 627 -21.59 13.43 -11.93
N ILE A 628 -21.70 14.34 -10.96
CA ILE A 628 -21.48 15.77 -11.13
C ILE A 628 -20.42 16.23 -10.14
N LEU A 629 -19.41 16.94 -10.62
CA LEU A 629 -18.50 17.72 -9.79
C LEU A 629 -19.12 19.11 -9.57
N ALA A 630 -19.42 19.46 -8.33
CA ALA A 630 -20.06 20.72 -7.96
C ALA A 630 -19.45 21.28 -6.66
N ARG A 631 -19.65 22.57 -6.41
CA ARG A 631 -19.31 23.23 -5.16
C ARG A 631 -20.52 23.33 -4.25
#